data_AF-A0A4P6EC46-F1
#
_entry.id   AF-A0A4P6EC46-F1
#
_cell.length_a   1.000
_cell.length_b   1.000
_cell.length_c   1.000
_cell.angle_alpha   90.00
_cell.angle_beta   90.00
_cell.angle_gamma   90.00
#
_symmetry.space_group_name_H-M   'P 1'
#
loop_
_entity.id
_entity.type
_entity.pdbx_description
1 polymer ?
#
loop_
_entity_poly.entity_id
_entity_poly.type
_entity_poly.pdbx_seq_one_letter_code
_entity_poly.pdbx_strand_id
1 'polypeptide(L)'
;MKDEYPSGKADLMTAFMVRGQELTRRRGSWAMIDLPSWMSLKSFEDLRHDLLRTQRIASMVHLGRGVFGSDFGSVAFVIDNVRPGPNTTGVYRRLFEQHVDVRSVATIEKLFRDATYNRFEVAQADLAAIPGSPIVYWLSEKMRGSFAAGKPLSEVANLRQGLATADNNRFLRQWWEVSRARSAFGCTSREEAAASGARWYPYNKGGEFRKWYGNQEYVVNWENDGAEIFGFKPRSVIRNPGTYFSPSVSWSDISSGEAAFRRYPQGFIHDSTGHSGFGDPAMLDQITSLLNSMFVMEVMKVVAPTLHFHIGYVGLVPVAPGVRDLSRCGVDNLVETSRADWDLSETSWSFERNPLVALS
;
A
#
# COMPACT_ATOMS: atom_id res chain seq x y z
N MET A 1 14.75 -13.85 22.55
CA MET A 1 13.80 -13.90 21.41
C MET A 1 14.50 -13.60 20.09
N LYS A 2 15.19 -12.46 19.92
CA LYS A 2 15.89 -12.14 18.66
C LYS A 2 17.01 -13.12 18.29
N ASP A 3 17.73 -13.62 19.30
CA ASP A 3 18.85 -14.53 19.09
C ASP A 3 18.40 -16.00 18.97
N GLU A 4 17.46 -16.42 19.83
CA GLU A 4 16.97 -17.82 19.90
C GLU A 4 15.85 -18.14 18.87
N TYR A 5 15.06 -17.15 18.46
CA TYR A 5 13.91 -17.34 17.55
C TYR A 5 13.96 -16.34 16.38
N PRO A 6 14.99 -16.40 15.52
CA PRO A 6 15.23 -15.38 14.51
C PRO A 6 14.08 -15.20 13.50
N SER A 7 13.36 -16.29 13.16
CA SER A 7 12.18 -16.28 12.28
C SER A 7 10.88 -15.90 13.01
N GLY A 8 10.80 -16.09 14.33
CA GLY A 8 9.65 -15.76 15.19
C GLY A 8 9.82 -14.47 16.01
N LYS A 9 10.85 -13.66 15.75
CA LYS A 9 11.22 -12.51 16.61
C LYS A 9 10.29 -11.30 16.50
N ALA A 10 9.38 -11.29 15.53
CA ALA A 10 8.54 -10.15 15.21
C ALA A 10 7.39 -9.98 16.21
N ASP A 11 6.91 -11.06 16.83
CA ASP A 11 5.85 -11.05 17.84
C ASP A 11 6.01 -12.24 18.78
N LEU A 12 5.53 -12.13 20.02
CA LEU A 12 5.56 -13.24 20.97
C LEU A 12 4.73 -14.43 20.48
N MET A 13 3.59 -14.20 19.80
CA MET A 13 2.75 -15.30 19.29
C MET A 13 3.53 -16.18 18.30
N THR A 14 4.36 -15.58 17.45
CA THR A 14 5.11 -16.33 16.44
C THR A 14 6.34 -17.04 17.02
N ALA A 15 6.92 -16.52 18.11
CA ALA A 15 7.87 -17.29 18.91
C ALA A 15 7.23 -18.56 19.50
N PHE A 16 5.99 -18.47 19.97
CA PHE A 16 5.25 -19.66 20.41
C PHE A 16 4.91 -20.62 19.28
N MET A 17 4.61 -20.13 18.06
CA MET A 17 4.43 -20.99 16.88
C MET A 17 5.69 -21.82 16.60
N VAL A 18 6.87 -21.18 16.57
CA VAL A 18 8.15 -21.88 16.39
C VAL A 18 8.38 -22.89 17.51
N ARG A 19 8.11 -22.50 18.76
CA ARG A 19 8.24 -23.42 19.90
C ARG A 19 7.27 -24.61 19.82
N GLY A 20 6.04 -24.38 19.37
CA GLY A 20 5.05 -25.42 19.12
C GLY A 20 5.58 -26.44 18.13
N GLN A 21 6.09 -25.97 16.98
CA GLN A 21 6.75 -26.82 15.99
C GLN A 21 7.90 -27.67 16.58
N GLU A 22 8.79 -27.07 17.39
CA GLU A 22 9.94 -27.78 17.99
C GLU A 22 9.51 -28.89 18.95
N LEU A 23 8.43 -28.67 19.70
CA LEU A 23 7.91 -29.64 20.67
C LEU A 23 7.08 -30.74 20.01
N THR A 24 6.52 -30.49 18.82
CA THR A 24 5.74 -31.47 18.09
C THR A 24 6.62 -32.51 17.43
N ARG A 25 6.39 -33.79 17.74
CA ARG A 25 7.07 -34.91 17.09
C ARG A 25 6.84 -34.89 15.57
N ARG A 26 7.79 -35.43 14.80
CA ARG A 26 7.64 -35.62 13.35
C ARG A 26 6.34 -36.37 13.04
N ARG A 27 5.56 -35.88 12.04
CA ARG A 27 4.20 -36.35 11.68
C ARG A 27 3.12 -36.16 12.76
N GLY A 28 3.43 -35.52 13.88
CA GLY A 28 2.41 -35.02 14.81
C GLY A 28 1.83 -33.69 14.32
N SER A 29 0.77 -33.23 14.98
CA SER A 29 0.13 -31.95 14.67
C SER A 29 0.19 -31.00 15.86
N TRP A 30 0.17 -29.71 15.59
CA TRP A 30 -0.02 -28.65 16.58
C TRP A 30 -1.07 -27.66 16.08
N ALA A 31 -1.70 -26.97 17.01
CA ALA A 31 -2.77 -26.03 16.71
C ALA A 31 -2.70 -24.84 17.66
N MET A 32 -3.05 -23.66 17.14
CA MET A 32 -3.08 -22.41 17.91
C MET A 32 -4.23 -21.52 17.42
N ILE A 33 -4.59 -20.55 18.25
CA ILE A 33 -5.45 -19.42 17.88
C ILE A 33 -4.61 -18.17 18.09
N ASP A 34 -4.31 -17.47 16.99
CA ASP A 34 -3.44 -16.30 16.96
C ASP A 34 -4.09 -15.11 16.25
N LEU A 35 -3.44 -13.95 16.29
CA LEU A 35 -3.80 -12.81 15.45
C LEU A 35 -3.46 -13.10 13.98
N PRO A 36 -4.27 -12.67 12.99
CA PRO A 36 -4.03 -12.99 11.59
C PRO A 36 -2.85 -12.23 10.95
N SER A 37 -2.16 -11.34 11.68
CA SER A 37 -1.10 -10.49 11.13
C SER A 37 0.08 -11.28 10.55
N TRP A 38 0.40 -12.46 11.09
CA TRP A 38 1.46 -13.33 10.57
C TRP A 38 1.18 -13.88 9.18
N MET A 39 -0.08 -13.89 8.75
CA MET A 39 -0.46 -14.43 7.45
C MET A 39 -0.08 -13.52 6.29
N SER A 40 0.16 -12.23 6.52
CA SER A 40 0.37 -11.27 5.42
C SER A 40 1.44 -10.22 5.67
N LEU A 41 1.70 -9.79 6.91
CA LEU A 41 2.66 -8.70 7.14
C LEU A 41 4.09 -9.12 6.80
N LYS A 42 4.83 -8.20 6.21
CA LYS A 42 6.23 -8.41 5.78
C LYS A 42 7.15 -8.86 6.92
N SER A 43 6.90 -8.42 8.16
CA SER A 43 7.69 -8.81 9.34
C SER A 43 7.67 -10.31 9.64
N PHE A 44 6.70 -11.05 9.09
CA PHE A 44 6.55 -12.50 9.27
C PHE A 44 6.82 -13.30 7.98
N GLU A 45 7.43 -12.68 6.96
CA GLU A 45 7.73 -13.32 5.68
C GLU A 45 8.61 -14.57 5.84
N ASP A 46 9.71 -14.46 6.59
CA ASP A 46 10.61 -15.59 6.85
C ASP A 46 9.90 -16.75 7.57
N LEU A 47 9.04 -16.44 8.56
CA LEU A 47 8.22 -17.43 9.25
C LEU A 47 7.31 -18.18 8.27
N ARG A 48 6.64 -17.47 7.37
CA ARG A 48 5.76 -18.09 6.36
C ARG A 48 6.54 -18.95 5.40
N HIS A 49 7.70 -18.50 4.93
CA HIS A 49 8.56 -19.31 4.06
C HIS A 49 9.00 -20.61 4.75
N ASP A 50 9.41 -20.55 6.00
CA ASP A 50 9.81 -21.74 6.76
C ASP A 50 8.64 -22.68 7.02
N LEU A 51 7.49 -22.16 7.44
CA LEU A 51 6.28 -22.93 7.68
C LEU A 51 5.81 -23.63 6.40
N LEU A 52 5.67 -22.90 5.29
CA LEU A 52 5.18 -23.43 4.02
C LEU A 52 6.15 -24.45 3.39
N ARG A 53 7.45 -24.36 3.69
CA ARG A 53 8.48 -25.29 3.20
C ARG A 53 8.62 -26.55 4.05
N THR A 54 8.44 -26.44 5.37
CA THR A 54 8.80 -27.51 6.31
C THR A 54 7.61 -28.24 6.91
N GLN A 55 6.43 -27.63 6.90
CA GLN A 55 5.23 -28.13 7.54
C GLN A 55 4.03 -28.04 6.61
N ARG A 56 2.95 -28.77 6.91
CA ARG A 56 1.69 -28.71 6.16
C ARG A 56 0.64 -27.98 6.98
N ILE A 57 0.00 -26.98 6.39
CA ILE A 57 -1.25 -26.42 6.92
C ILE A 57 -2.37 -27.43 6.62
N ALA A 58 -2.84 -28.14 7.65
CA ALA A 58 -3.90 -29.12 7.51
C ALA A 58 -5.27 -28.42 7.39
N SER A 59 -5.52 -27.47 8.28
CA SER A 59 -6.71 -26.64 8.23
C SER A 59 -6.50 -25.26 8.86
N MET A 60 -7.32 -24.30 8.44
CA MET A 60 -7.30 -22.94 8.98
C MET A 60 -8.70 -22.31 8.91
N VAL A 61 -9.09 -21.63 9.98
CA VAL A 61 -10.35 -20.90 10.09
C VAL A 61 -10.04 -19.46 10.46
N HIS A 62 -10.28 -18.55 9.53
CA HIS A 62 -10.33 -17.13 9.79
C HIS A 62 -11.65 -16.77 10.46
N LEU A 63 -11.59 -16.47 11.75
CA LEU A 63 -12.75 -16.15 12.57
C LEU A 63 -13.18 -14.68 12.36
N GLY A 64 -12.22 -13.80 12.04
CA GLY A 64 -12.43 -12.36 11.98
C GLY A 64 -12.53 -11.76 13.38
N ARG A 65 -13.09 -10.54 13.49
CA ARG A 65 -13.22 -9.84 14.79
C ARG A 65 -14.46 -10.30 15.56
N GLY A 66 -14.33 -10.36 16.89
CA GLY A 66 -15.46 -10.60 17.79
C GLY A 66 -15.36 -11.82 18.70
N VAL A 67 -14.46 -12.77 18.41
CA VAL A 67 -14.32 -14.00 19.22
C VAL A 67 -13.86 -13.67 20.64
N PHE A 68 -12.92 -12.73 20.78
CA PHE A 68 -12.44 -12.24 22.07
C PHE A 68 -12.85 -10.78 22.32
N GLY A 69 -14.04 -10.39 21.84
CA GLY A 69 -14.55 -9.01 21.92
C GLY A 69 -14.07 -8.11 20.78
N SER A 70 -13.89 -6.82 21.04
CA SER A 70 -13.37 -5.85 20.07
C SER A 70 -11.85 -6.02 19.86
N ASP A 71 -11.47 -7.14 19.25
CA ASP A 71 -10.09 -7.53 18.98
C ASP A 71 -9.63 -7.14 17.56
N PHE A 72 -8.37 -7.45 17.24
CA PHE A 72 -7.80 -7.27 15.89
C PHE A 72 -8.10 -8.45 14.96
N GLY A 73 -9.03 -9.32 15.35
CA GLY A 73 -9.38 -10.55 14.66
C GLY A 73 -8.56 -11.75 15.12
N SER A 74 -9.11 -12.94 14.89
CA SER A 74 -8.48 -14.21 15.24
C SER A 74 -8.42 -15.17 14.05
N VAL A 75 -7.37 -15.98 14.01
CA VAL A 75 -7.23 -17.15 13.13
C VAL A 75 -6.92 -18.39 13.97
N ALA A 76 -7.67 -19.47 13.73
CA ALA A 76 -7.39 -20.78 14.30
C ALA A 76 -6.84 -21.70 13.22
N PHE A 77 -5.82 -22.49 13.51
CA PHE A 77 -5.20 -23.34 12.50
C PHE A 77 -4.60 -24.62 13.09
N VAL A 78 -4.46 -25.63 12.24
CA VAL A 78 -3.83 -26.92 12.54
C VAL A 78 -2.71 -27.14 11.54
N ILE A 79 -1.50 -27.38 12.05
CA ILE A 79 -0.29 -27.64 11.27
C ILE A 79 0.21 -29.05 11.56
N ASP A 80 0.48 -29.82 10.51
CA ASP A 80 1.16 -31.10 10.60
C ASP A 80 2.66 -30.89 10.46
N ASN A 81 3.44 -31.46 11.38
CA ASN A 81 4.91 -31.40 11.36
C ASN A 81 5.49 -32.41 10.35
N VAL A 82 5.13 -32.21 9.09
CA VAL A 82 5.53 -33.00 7.93
C VAL A 82 5.77 -32.08 6.75
N ARG A 83 6.81 -32.35 5.97
CA ARG A 83 7.04 -31.59 4.73
C ARG A 83 5.91 -31.82 3.74
N PRO A 84 5.38 -30.76 3.13
CA PRO A 84 4.34 -30.88 2.10
C PRO A 84 4.96 -31.46 0.81
N GLY A 85 4.22 -32.32 0.13
CA GLY A 85 4.43 -32.63 -1.30
C GLY A 85 3.74 -31.61 -2.23
N PRO A 86 3.96 -31.68 -3.56
CA PRO A 86 3.46 -30.69 -4.51
C PRO A 86 1.93 -30.51 -4.50
N ASN A 87 1.19 -31.61 -4.33
CA ASN A 87 -0.28 -31.63 -4.34
C ASN A 87 -0.88 -31.61 -2.92
N THR A 88 -0.11 -31.17 -1.92
CA THR A 88 -0.59 -31.12 -0.54
C THR A 88 -1.64 -30.04 -0.40
N THR A 89 -2.88 -30.42 -0.12
CA THR A 89 -3.98 -29.49 0.09
C THR A 89 -4.28 -29.32 1.58
N GLY A 90 -4.75 -28.12 1.92
CA GLY A 90 -5.33 -27.78 3.22
C GLY A 90 -6.77 -27.32 3.05
N VAL A 91 -7.55 -27.36 4.14
CA VAL A 91 -8.93 -26.88 4.17
C VAL A 91 -8.98 -25.54 4.90
N TYR A 92 -9.47 -24.51 4.22
CA TYR A 92 -9.52 -23.16 4.75
C TYR A 92 -10.96 -22.67 4.82
N ARG A 93 -11.31 -21.91 5.86
CA ARG A 93 -12.64 -21.29 6.00
C ARG A 93 -12.50 -19.84 6.41
N ARG A 94 -13.27 -18.96 5.77
CA ARG A 94 -13.30 -17.53 6.13
C ARG A 94 -14.70 -17.17 6.63
N LEU A 95 -14.85 -17.05 7.94
CA LEU A 95 -16.15 -16.82 8.57
C LEU A 95 -16.61 -15.36 8.47
N PHE A 96 -16.12 -14.57 7.51
CA PHE A 96 -16.48 -13.17 7.31
C PHE A 96 -16.26 -12.72 5.87
N GLU A 97 -17.01 -11.72 5.45
CA GLU A 97 -16.77 -11.03 4.17
C GLU A 97 -15.95 -9.76 4.40
N GLN A 98 -16.38 -8.91 5.33
CA GLN A 98 -15.69 -7.68 5.68
C GLN A 98 -14.71 -7.89 6.85
N HIS A 99 -13.48 -7.40 6.69
CA HIS A 99 -12.41 -7.60 7.68
C HIS A 99 -12.61 -6.75 8.95
N VAL A 100 -13.26 -5.59 8.82
CA VAL A 100 -13.46 -4.62 9.91
C VAL A 100 -14.91 -4.67 10.40
N ASP A 101 -15.40 -5.88 10.69
CA ASP A 101 -16.74 -6.09 11.23
C ASP A 101 -16.67 -6.92 12.52
N VAL A 102 -16.91 -6.26 13.66
CA VAL A 102 -16.94 -6.88 14.99
C VAL A 102 -18.28 -7.54 15.19
N ARG A 103 -18.31 -8.87 15.19
CA ARG A 103 -19.55 -9.65 15.23
C ARG A 103 -19.72 -10.37 16.55
N SER A 104 -20.97 -10.68 16.90
CA SER A 104 -21.27 -11.45 18.11
C SER A 104 -20.71 -12.88 18.01
N VAL A 105 -20.33 -13.46 19.15
CA VAL A 105 -19.88 -14.86 19.21
C VAL A 105 -20.94 -15.81 18.64
N ALA A 106 -22.24 -15.55 18.88
CA ALA A 106 -23.34 -16.35 18.33
C ALA A 106 -23.39 -16.31 16.78
N THR A 107 -23.11 -15.15 16.18
CA THR A 107 -23.01 -15.01 14.72
C THR A 107 -21.84 -15.83 14.19
N ILE A 108 -20.66 -15.72 14.81
CA ILE A 108 -19.46 -16.46 14.39
C ILE A 108 -19.68 -17.97 14.55
N GLU A 109 -20.30 -18.41 15.65
CA GLU A 109 -20.65 -19.81 15.89
C GLU A 109 -21.60 -20.36 14.82
N LYS A 110 -22.64 -19.60 14.45
CA LYS A 110 -23.58 -19.99 13.38
C LYS A 110 -22.84 -20.21 12.06
N LEU A 111 -21.95 -19.28 11.68
CA LEU A 111 -21.14 -19.40 10.47
C LEU A 111 -20.16 -20.58 10.57
N PHE A 112 -19.57 -20.82 11.75
CA PHE A 112 -18.68 -21.95 11.98
C PHE A 112 -19.40 -23.30 11.85
N ARG A 113 -20.65 -23.40 12.31
CA ARG A 113 -21.46 -24.63 12.22
C ARG A 113 -21.93 -24.93 10.79
N ASP A 114 -22.05 -23.92 9.94
CA ASP A 114 -22.21 -24.13 8.50
C ASP A 114 -20.88 -24.52 7.84
N ALA A 115 -20.63 -25.83 7.72
CA ALA A 115 -19.40 -26.38 7.16
C ALA A 115 -19.10 -25.91 5.72
N THR A 116 -20.09 -25.42 4.98
CA THR A 116 -19.94 -25.00 3.58
C THR A 116 -19.63 -23.51 3.43
N TYR A 117 -19.93 -22.70 4.45
CA TYR A 117 -19.73 -21.26 4.41
C TYR A 117 -18.27 -20.89 4.14
N ASN A 118 -18.03 -20.21 3.01
CA ASN A 118 -16.72 -19.71 2.58
C ASN A 118 -15.59 -20.73 2.79
N ARG A 119 -15.83 -21.96 2.32
CA ARG A 119 -14.87 -23.07 2.38
C ARG A 119 -14.02 -23.10 1.11
N PHE A 120 -12.71 -23.24 1.30
CA PHE A 120 -11.71 -23.29 0.23
C PHE A 120 -10.81 -24.50 0.42
N GLU A 121 -10.44 -25.13 -0.69
CA GLU A 121 -9.39 -26.14 -0.75
C GLU A 121 -8.30 -25.62 -1.68
N VAL A 122 -7.09 -25.46 -1.14
CA VAL A 122 -5.98 -24.85 -1.87
C VAL A 122 -4.73 -25.70 -1.66
N ALA A 123 -3.99 -25.91 -2.75
CA ALA A 123 -2.67 -26.53 -2.69
C ALA A 123 -1.71 -25.58 -1.99
N GLN A 124 -0.94 -26.08 -1.03
CA GLN A 124 -0.01 -25.24 -0.27
C GLN A 124 1.05 -24.58 -1.16
N ALA A 125 1.42 -25.24 -2.27
CA ALA A 125 2.31 -24.67 -3.28
C ALA A 125 1.76 -23.36 -3.89
N ASP A 126 0.43 -23.24 -4.04
CA ASP A 126 -0.21 -22.02 -4.57
C ASP A 126 -0.09 -20.83 -3.63
N LEU A 127 -0.01 -21.06 -2.32
CA LEU A 127 0.16 -20.00 -1.32
C LEU A 127 1.56 -19.39 -1.38
N ALA A 128 2.55 -20.19 -1.79
CA ALA A 128 3.93 -19.75 -1.97
C ALA A 128 4.16 -18.99 -3.30
N ALA A 129 3.18 -18.97 -4.21
CA ALA A 129 3.32 -18.35 -5.52
C ALA A 129 3.22 -16.82 -5.50
N ILE A 130 2.67 -16.23 -4.43
CA ILE A 130 2.53 -14.78 -4.27
C ILE A 130 3.81 -14.23 -3.61
N PRO A 131 4.40 -13.12 -4.09
CA PRO A 131 5.56 -12.50 -3.44
C PRO A 131 5.34 -12.25 -1.94
N GLY A 132 6.32 -12.65 -1.12
CA GLY A 132 6.24 -12.62 0.34
C GLY A 132 5.37 -13.74 0.98
N SER A 133 4.90 -14.67 0.15
CA SER A 133 4.10 -15.85 0.49
C SER A 133 2.96 -15.61 1.49
N PRO A 134 2.10 -14.58 1.30
CA PRO A 134 0.96 -14.36 2.18
C PRO A 134 -0.05 -15.52 2.06
N ILE A 135 -0.66 -15.91 3.18
CA ILE A 135 -1.64 -17.01 3.23
C ILE A 135 -3.02 -16.47 2.81
N VAL A 136 -3.26 -16.46 1.50
CA VAL A 136 -4.44 -15.84 0.87
C VAL A 136 -5.20 -16.90 0.07
N TYR A 137 -5.76 -17.86 0.79
CA TYR A 137 -6.44 -19.03 0.21
C TYR A 137 -7.76 -18.71 -0.53
N TRP A 138 -8.34 -17.53 -0.32
CA TRP A 138 -9.56 -17.09 -1.00
C TRP A 138 -9.29 -16.46 -2.37
N LEU A 139 -8.01 -16.29 -2.74
CA LEU A 139 -7.64 -15.69 -4.02
C LEU A 139 -7.95 -16.65 -5.16
N SER A 140 -8.54 -16.14 -6.25
CA SER A 140 -8.81 -16.97 -7.42
C SER A 140 -7.52 -17.42 -8.11
N GLU A 141 -7.56 -18.57 -8.79
CA GLU A 141 -6.42 -19.08 -9.56
C GLU A 141 -5.94 -18.08 -10.60
N LYS A 142 -6.86 -17.39 -11.29
CA LYS A 142 -6.53 -16.35 -12.28
C LYS A 142 -5.77 -15.18 -11.65
N MET A 143 -6.21 -14.73 -10.48
CA MET A 143 -5.55 -13.64 -9.76
C MET A 143 -4.18 -14.08 -9.24
N ARG A 144 -4.03 -15.30 -8.72
CA ARG A 144 -2.71 -15.87 -8.38
C ARG A 144 -1.79 -15.96 -9.59
N GLY A 145 -2.29 -16.47 -10.72
CA GLY A 145 -1.54 -16.58 -11.97
C GLY A 145 -1.04 -15.23 -12.50
N SER A 146 -1.72 -14.12 -12.17
CA SER A 146 -1.27 -12.78 -12.55
C SER A 146 0.08 -12.39 -11.91
N PHE A 147 0.36 -12.83 -10.67
CA PHE A 147 1.65 -12.60 -10.01
C PHE A 147 2.79 -13.39 -10.65
N ALA A 148 2.50 -14.58 -11.18
CA ALA A 148 3.48 -15.40 -11.88
C ALA A 148 3.73 -14.93 -13.32
N ALA A 149 2.69 -14.45 -14.01
CA ALA A 149 2.77 -14.03 -15.41
C ALA A 149 3.21 -12.57 -15.59
N GLY A 150 2.89 -11.69 -14.63
CA GLY A 150 3.24 -10.27 -14.65
C GLY A 150 4.60 -10.00 -14.02
N LYS A 151 5.18 -8.84 -14.36
CA LYS A 151 6.33 -8.30 -13.62
C LYS A 151 5.86 -7.43 -12.46
N PRO A 152 6.55 -7.42 -11.32
CA PRO A 152 6.21 -6.49 -10.25
C PRO A 152 6.35 -5.04 -10.73
N LEU A 153 5.43 -4.16 -10.31
CA LEU A 153 5.44 -2.75 -10.67
C LEU A 153 6.77 -2.05 -10.34
N SER A 154 7.47 -2.50 -9.30
CA SER A 154 8.80 -1.99 -8.93
C SER A 154 9.88 -2.22 -10.01
N GLU A 155 9.70 -3.18 -10.92
CA GLU A 155 10.58 -3.37 -12.09
C GLU A 155 10.16 -2.51 -13.29
N VAL A 156 8.93 -1.98 -13.28
CA VAL A 156 8.37 -1.22 -14.41
C VAL A 156 8.50 0.29 -14.16
N ALA A 157 8.27 0.75 -12.93
CA ALA A 157 8.36 2.15 -12.53
C ALA A 157 9.28 2.34 -11.33
N ASN A 158 9.91 3.51 -11.30
CA ASN A 158 10.81 3.90 -10.22
C ASN A 158 10.00 4.44 -9.04
N LEU A 159 9.62 3.56 -8.11
CA LEU A 159 8.84 3.92 -6.92
C LEU A 159 9.76 4.49 -5.83
N ARG A 160 9.44 5.68 -5.31
CA ARG A 160 10.25 6.41 -4.32
C ARG A 160 9.38 7.02 -3.22
N GLN A 161 10.01 7.11 -2.05
CA GLN A 161 9.53 7.91 -0.92
C GLN A 161 10.28 9.25 -0.91
N GLY A 162 9.61 10.31 -0.48
CA GLY A 162 10.16 11.66 -0.50
C GLY A 162 10.76 12.17 0.80
N LEU A 163 10.76 13.49 0.88
CA LEU A 163 11.28 14.30 1.97
C LEU A 163 10.45 14.12 3.24
N ALA A 164 11.09 13.74 4.36
CA ALA A 164 10.51 13.93 5.69
C ALA A 164 11.10 15.20 6.31
N THR A 165 10.29 16.24 6.46
CA THR A 165 10.71 17.57 6.95
C THR A 165 11.14 17.57 8.42
N ALA A 166 10.72 16.58 9.21
CA ALA A 166 10.86 16.48 10.68
C ALA A 166 10.13 17.58 11.49
N ASP A 167 9.74 18.69 10.87
CA ASP A 167 8.88 19.73 11.45
C ASP A 167 7.97 20.34 10.38
N ASN A 168 6.75 19.79 10.27
CA ASN A 168 5.76 20.27 9.31
C ASN A 168 5.34 21.72 9.58
N ASN A 169 5.23 22.13 10.86
CA ASN A 169 4.78 23.47 11.23
C ASN A 169 5.80 24.54 10.85
N ARG A 170 7.08 24.18 10.79
CA ARG A 170 8.14 25.09 10.33
C ARG A 170 8.24 25.16 8.82
N PHE A 171 8.23 24.01 8.15
CA PHE A 171 8.64 23.92 6.74
C PHE A 171 7.50 23.85 5.73
N LEU A 172 6.27 23.57 6.16
CA LEU A 172 5.12 23.46 5.27
C LEU A 172 4.12 24.58 5.51
N ARG A 173 3.53 25.08 4.44
CA ARG A 173 2.40 26.01 4.45
C ARG A 173 1.37 25.56 3.43
N GLN A 174 0.13 25.97 3.59
CA GLN A 174 -0.82 25.98 2.48
C GLN A 174 -0.44 27.11 1.52
N TRP A 175 -0.68 26.95 0.23
CA TRP A 175 -0.19 27.89 -0.78
C TRP A 175 -0.75 29.31 -0.59
N TRP A 176 -1.95 29.44 -0.01
CA TRP A 176 -2.58 30.73 0.30
C TRP A 176 -2.03 31.42 1.56
N GLU A 177 -1.26 30.73 2.40
CA GLU A 177 -0.65 31.31 3.61
C GLU A 177 0.64 32.10 3.31
N VAL A 178 1.16 32.00 2.08
CA VAL A 178 2.45 32.56 1.71
C VAL A 178 2.33 33.54 0.54
N SER A 179 3.27 34.48 0.47
CA SER A 179 3.30 35.46 -0.63
C SER A 179 3.58 34.78 -1.96
N ARG A 180 2.72 35.00 -2.95
CA ARG A 180 2.90 34.54 -4.34
C ARG A 180 4.22 35.02 -4.95
N ALA A 181 4.71 36.20 -4.56
CA ALA A 181 6.00 36.73 -5.01
C ALA A 181 7.22 35.95 -4.48
N ARG A 182 7.04 35.14 -3.43
CA ARG A 182 8.07 34.25 -2.86
C ARG A 182 7.82 32.78 -3.15
N SER A 183 6.89 32.49 -4.05
CA SER A 183 6.50 31.13 -4.42
C SER A 183 6.78 30.91 -5.91
N ALA A 184 7.36 29.76 -6.25
CA ALA A 184 7.57 29.37 -7.64
C ALA A 184 6.79 28.08 -7.92
N PHE A 185 5.78 28.18 -8.79
CA PHE A 185 4.99 27.06 -9.26
C PHE A 185 5.52 26.60 -10.62
N GLY A 186 5.67 25.29 -10.82
CA GLY A 186 5.99 24.72 -12.13
C GLY A 186 7.47 24.66 -12.52
N CYS A 187 8.40 24.88 -11.58
CA CYS A 187 9.83 24.58 -11.83
C CYS A 187 10.00 23.13 -12.29
N THR A 188 10.80 22.89 -13.32
CA THR A 188 10.96 21.55 -13.90
C THR A 188 12.15 20.79 -13.32
N SER A 189 13.04 21.51 -12.63
CA SER A 189 14.30 21.01 -12.09
C SER A 189 14.72 21.76 -10.82
N ARG A 190 15.69 21.20 -10.10
CA ARG A 190 16.28 21.85 -8.91
C ARG A 190 17.09 23.08 -9.29
N GLU A 191 17.71 23.05 -10.47
CA GLU A 191 18.48 24.14 -11.04
C GLU A 191 17.59 25.35 -11.34
N GLU A 192 16.43 25.12 -11.96
CA GLU A 192 15.42 26.17 -12.17
C GLU A 192 14.85 26.69 -10.84
N ALA A 193 14.59 25.79 -9.88
CA ALA A 193 14.14 26.20 -8.56
C ALA A 193 15.17 27.11 -7.88
N ALA A 194 16.44 26.71 -7.85
CA ALA A 194 17.53 27.52 -7.29
C ALA A 194 17.68 28.87 -8.02
N ALA A 195 17.58 28.89 -9.35
CA ALA A 195 17.66 30.11 -10.15
C ALA A 195 16.47 31.07 -9.91
N SER A 196 15.29 30.54 -9.54
CA SER A 196 14.12 31.37 -9.23
C SER A 196 14.30 32.23 -7.97
N GLY A 197 15.17 31.80 -7.04
CA GLY A 197 15.35 32.46 -5.75
C GLY A 197 14.11 32.45 -4.85
N ALA A 198 13.07 31.69 -5.22
CA ALA A 198 11.86 31.59 -4.43
C ALA A 198 12.09 30.76 -3.16
N ARG A 199 11.21 30.96 -2.18
CA ARG A 199 11.23 30.21 -0.92
C ARG A 199 10.33 29.00 -0.95
N TRP A 200 9.13 29.16 -1.50
CA TRP A 200 8.05 28.19 -1.41
C TRP A 200 7.83 27.48 -2.74
N TYR A 201 7.80 26.15 -2.70
CA TYR A 201 7.60 25.31 -3.89
C TYR A 201 6.51 24.27 -3.62
N PRO A 202 5.74 23.85 -4.64
CA PRO A 202 4.69 22.85 -4.49
C PRO A 202 5.19 21.57 -3.80
N TYR A 203 4.39 21.08 -2.86
CA TYR A 203 4.72 19.93 -2.03
C TYR A 203 3.59 18.90 -2.02
N ASN A 204 3.89 17.71 -2.52
CA ASN A 204 2.98 16.58 -2.47
C ASN A 204 3.06 15.91 -1.09
N LYS A 205 2.16 16.30 -0.20
CA LYS A 205 2.00 15.72 1.15
C LYS A 205 1.18 14.41 1.16
N GLY A 206 0.73 13.93 0.00
CA GLY A 206 -0.36 12.95 -0.06
C GLY A 206 -1.71 13.64 0.16
N GLY A 207 -2.49 13.20 1.14
CA GLY A 207 -3.79 13.80 1.49
C GLY A 207 -4.95 12.82 1.39
N GLU A 208 -6.16 13.37 1.31
CA GLU A 208 -7.40 12.61 1.33
C GLU A 208 -7.60 11.70 0.11
N PHE A 209 -8.59 10.82 0.18
CA PHE A 209 -8.97 9.94 -0.91
C PHE A 209 -9.46 10.78 -2.11
N ARG A 210 -8.68 10.75 -3.19
CA ARG A 210 -9.02 11.39 -4.46
C ARG A 210 -8.24 10.73 -5.58
N LYS A 211 -8.93 10.32 -6.65
CA LYS A 211 -8.31 9.68 -7.83
C LYS A 211 -7.94 10.72 -8.89
N TRP A 212 -7.01 10.36 -9.75
CA TRP A 212 -6.61 11.05 -10.99
C TRP A 212 -5.89 12.39 -10.82
N TYR A 213 -6.41 13.35 -10.04
CA TYR A 213 -5.79 14.67 -9.85
C TYR A 213 -6.28 15.35 -8.55
N GLY A 214 -5.45 16.19 -7.94
CA GLY A 214 -5.81 17.03 -6.79
C GLY A 214 -4.88 16.85 -5.59
N ASN A 215 -5.31 17.32 -4.41
CA ASN A 215 -4.53 17.39 -3.17
C ASN A 215 -3.23 18.20 -3.35
N GLN A 216 -3.37 19.36 -3.98
CA GLN A 216 -2.27 20.24 -4.34
C GLN A 216 -2.38 21.53 -3.51
N GLU A 217 -2.34 21.39 -2.19
CA GLU A 217 -2.57 22.51 -1.27
C GLU A 217 -1.29 23.01 -0.62
N TYR A 218 -0.31 22.13 -0.46
CA TYR A 218 0.88 22.39 0.33
C TYR A 218 2.03 22.94 -0.51
N VAL A 219 2.81 23.82 0.11
CA VAL A 219 4.12 24.27 -0.34
C VAL A 219 5.15 24.01 0.75
N VAL A 220 6.39 23.74 0.35
CA VAL A 220 7.53 23.51 1.24
C VAL A 220 8.56 24.62 1.08
N ASN A 221 9.19 25.00 2.19
CA ASN A 221 10.36 25.87 2.17
C ASN A 221 11.55 25.10 1.59
N TRP A 222 11.87 25.35 0.32
CA TRP A 222 13.03 24.81 -0.38
C TRP A 222 13.97 25.93 -0.86
N GLU A 223 13.97 27.07 -0.16
CA GLU A 223 14.86 28.20 -0.44
C GLU A 223 16.33 27.76 -0.41
N ASN A 224 17.13 28.28 -1.35
CA ASN A 224 18.54 27.92 -1.49
C ASN A 224 18.75 26.40 -1.54
N ASP A 225 17.91 25.71 -2.34
CA ASP A 225 17.92 24.25 -2.52
C ASP A 225 17.78 23.47 -1.19
N GLY A 226 16.91 23.99 -0.32
CA GLY A 226 16.56 23.35 0.96
C GLY A 226 17.60 23.52 2.07
N ALA A 227 18.53 24.49 1.96
CA ALA A 227 19.61 24.68 2.93
C ALA A 227 19.14 24.69 4.41
N GLU A 228 17.99 25.32 4.69
CA GLU A 228 17.41 25.36 6.03
C GLU A 228 16.99 23.95 6.52
N ILE A 229 16.39 23.15 5.65
CA ILE A 229 15.98 21.76 5.93
C ILE A 229 17.20 20.87 6.13
N PHE A 230 18.25 21.03 5.31
CA PHE A 230 19.51 20.31 5.48
C PHE A 230 20.18 20.61 6.83
N GLY A 231 20.11 21.86 7.28
CA GLY A 231 20.69 22.33 8.54
C GLY A 231 19.87 22.03 9.80
N PHE A 232 18.61 21.60 9.66
CA PHE A 232 17.68 21.49 10.79
C PHE A 232 18.03 20.35 11.77
N LYS A 233 17.74 20.56 13.05
CA LYS A 233 17.90 19.62 14.17
C LYS A 233 16.62 19.66 15.04
N PRO A 234 15.95 18.53 15.34
CA PRO A 234 16.23 17.14 14.91
C PRO A 234 16.25 16.99 13.39
N ARG A 235 17.07 16.06 12.89
CA ARG A 235 17.49 16.04 11.49
C ARG A 235 16.33 15.62 10.56
N SER A 236 16.01 16.45 9.57
CA SER A 236 15.14 16.10 8.45
C SER A 236 15.74 14.96 7.62
N VAL A 237 14.89 14.09 7.07
CA VAL A 237 15.32 12.94 6.26
C VAL A 237 15.05 13.25 4.80
N ILE A 238 16.07 13.76 4.12
CA ILE A 238 16.01 14.12 2.70
C ILE A 238 16.28 12.86 1.87
N ARG A 239 15.29 12.43 1.09
CA ARG A 239 15.37 11.25 0.22
C ARG A 239 15.05 11.62 -1.21
N ASN A 240 15.77 10.98 -2.13
CA ASN A 240 15.53 11.04 -3.57
C ASN A 240 15.44 12.48 -4.15
N PRO A 241 16.39 13.40 -3.82
CA PRO A 241 16.36 14.75 -4.38
C PRO A 241 16.44 14.77 -5.91
N GLY A 242 17.02 13.73 -6.52
CA GLY A 242 17.06 13.56 -7.98
C GLY A 242 15.71 13.34 -8.65
N THR A 243 14.62 13.13 -7.90
CA THR A 243 13.25 13.06 -8.46
C THR A 243 12.40 14.28 -8.13
N TYR A 244 12.95 15.28 -7.44
CA TYR A 244 12.22 16.51 -7.16
C TYR A 244 11.92 17.25 -8.47
N PHE A 245 10.76 17.88 -8.51
CA PHE A 245 10.22 18.60 -9.67
C PHE A 245 9.83 17.72 -10.87
N SER A 246 10.12 16.42 -10.84
CA SER A 246 9.74 15.48 -11.90
C SER A 246 8.23 15.14 -11.84
N PRO A 247 7.57 14.91 -12.99
CA PRO A 247 6.20 14.41 -13.01
C PRO A 247 6.11 13.00 -12.40
N SER A 248 4.98 12.66 -11.79
CA SER A 248 4.81 11.38 -11.11
C SER A 248 3.38 10.88 -11.03
N VAL A 249 3.22 9.60 -10.67
CA VAL A 249 1.98 9.05 -10.11
C VAL A 249 2.15 8.97 -8.60
N SER A 250 1.31 9.65 -7.84
CA SER A 250 1.39 9.72 -6.37
C SER A 250 0.19 9.08 -5.69
N TRP A 251 0.39 8.57 -4.48
CA TRP A 251 -0.65 8.11 -3.58
C TRP A 251 -0.27 8.37 -2.12
N SER A 252 -1.27 8.39 -1.26
CA SER A 252 -1.06 8.55 0.19
C SER A 252 -0.65 7.19 0.80
N ASP A 253 0.38 7.18 1.66
CA ASP A 253 0.79 5.98 2.40
C ASP A 253 -0.33 5.47 3.29
N ILE A 254 -1.10 6.36 3.91
CA ILE A 254 -2.19 6.00 4.82
C ILE A 254 -3.51 6.40 4.17
N SER A 255 -4.43 5.43 4.05
CA SER A 255 -5.82 5.69 3.67
C SER A 255 -6.75 4.75 4.44
N SER A 256 -7.88 5.28 4.91
CA SER A 256 -8.89 4.53 5.68
C SER A 256 -9.76 3.60 4.81
N GLY A 257 -9.62 3.68 3.49
CA GLY A 257 -10.42 2.92 2.53
C GLY A 257 -9.57 2.36 1.39
N GLU A 258 -10.00 2.59 0.15
CA GLU A 258 -9.26 2.14 -1.02
C GLU A 258 -8.00 2.99 -1.27
N ALA A 259 -7.05 2.43 -2.01
CA ALA A 259 -5.95 3.19 -2.57
C ALA A 259 -6.48 4.16 -3.63
N ALA A 260 -5.88 5.34 -3.71
CA ALA A 260 -6.19 6.32 -4.74
C ALA A 260 -4.91 6.88 -5.32
N PHE A 261 -4.78 6.79 -6.64
CA PHE A 261 -3.58 7.20 -7.37
C PHE A 261 -3.89 8.43 -8.21
N ARG A 262 -2.98 9.40 -8.18
CA ARG A 262 -3.13 10.72 -8.80
C ARG A 262 -1.95 11.05 -9.67
N ARG A 263 -2.19 11.75 -10.77
CA ARG A 263 -1.14 12.37 -11.57
C ARG A 263 -0.73 13.69 -10.95
N TYR A 264 0.57 13.84 -10.77
CA TYR A 264 1.19 15.10 -10.44
C TYR A 264 2.00 15.56 -11.65
N PRO A 265 1.79 16.81 -12.11
CA PRO A 265 2.66 17.38 -13.14
C PRO A 265 4.05 17.64 -12.54
N GLN A 266 4.97 18.14 -13.38
CA GLN A 266 6.25 18.67 -12.91
C GLN A 266 6.02 19.85 -11.93
N GLY A 267 7.02 20.16 -11.10
CA GLY A 267 6.92 21.27 -10.13
C GLY A 267 6.89 20.88 -8.66
N PHE A 268 6.83 19.59 -8.33
CA PHE A 268 6.58 19.15 -6.96
C PHE A 268 7.79 18.51 -6.29
N ILE A 269 7.96 18.81 -5.01
CA ILE A 269 8.73 17.98 -4.07
C ILE A 269 7.73 17.04 -3.40
N HIS A 270 8.07 15.76 -3.24
CA HIS A 270 7.18 14.75 -2.63
C HIS A 270 7.58 14.45 -1.18
N ASP A 271 6.59 14.12 -0.35
CA ASP A 271 6.74 13.79 1.07
C ASP A 271 7.07 12.31 1.31
N SER A 272 7.44 12.02 2.55
CA SER A 272 7.51 10.68 3.12
C SER A 272 6.19 9.90 3.16
N THR A 273 5.03 10.57 3.18
CA THR A 273 3.69 9.95 3.15
C THR A 273 2.94 10.16 1.83
N GLY A 274 3.47 10.97 0.92
CA GLY A 274 3.02 11.11 -0.47
C GLY A 274 3.95 10.35 -1.40
N HIS A 275 3.91 9.01 -1.35
CA HIS A 275 4.77 8.15 -2.17
C HIS A 275 4.51 8.39 -3.65
N SER A 276 5.57 8.26 -4.47
CA SER A 276 5.51 8.58 -5.89
C SER A 276 6.22 7.54 -6.76
N GLY A 277 5.60 7.21 -7.89
CA GLY A 277 6.20 6.48 -9.01
C GLY A 277 6.64 7.44 -10.10
N PHE A 278 7.88 7.26 -10.57
CA PHE A 278 8.51 8.08 -11.61
C PHE A 278 8.82 7.26 -12.85
N GLY A 279 8.76 7.90 -14.01
CA GLY A 279 8.94 7.30 -15.33
C GLY A 279 8.71 8.34 -16.43
N ASP A 280 8.77 7.89 -17.69
CA ASP A 280 8.39 8.75 -18.81
C ASP A 280 6.87 9.04 -18.81
N PRO A 281 6.40 10.16 -19.40
CA PRO A 281 4.99 10.55 -19.34
C PRO A 281 4.03 9.47 -19.81
N ALA A 282 4.36 8.80 -20.91
CA ALA A 282 3.57 7.72 -21.49
C ALA A 282 3.37 6.54 -20.52
N MET A 283 4.44 6.14 -19.83
CA MET A 283 4.39 5.13 -18.79
C MET A 283 3.56 5.59 -17.58
N LEU A 284 3.68 6.85 -17.16
CA LEU A 284 2.90 7.39 -16.04
C LEU A 284 1.39 7.36 -16.32
N ASP A 285 0.97 7.65 -17.55
CA ASP A 285 -0.45 7.55 -17.97
C ASP A 285 -0.95 6.11 -17.79
N GLN A 286 -0.20 5.15 -18.32
CA GLN A 286 -0.56 3.73 -18.33
C GLN A 286 -0.62 3.14 -16.93
N ILE A 287 0.38 3.45 -16.10
CA ILE A 287 0.45 2.98 -14.72
C ILE A 287 -0.68 3.61 -13.89
N THR A 288 -1.02 4.88 -14.11
CA THR A 288 -2.16 5.50 -13.41
C THR A 288 -3.47 4.81 -13.74
N SER A 289 -3.68 4.48 -15.03
CA SER A 289 -4.85 3.71 -15.47
C SER A 289 -4.93 2.36 -14.76
N LEU A 290 -3.82 1.62 -14.77
CA LEU A 290 -3.72 0.32 -14.12
C LEU A 290 -3.98 0.43 -12.62
N LEU A 291 -3.30 1.34 -11.94
CA LEU A 291 -3.34 1.48 -10.48
C LEU A 291 -4.71 1.88 -9.93
N ASN A 292 -5.51 2.62 -10.70
CA ASN A 292 -6.89 2.95 -10.33
C ASN A 292 -7.93 1.91 -10.80
N SER A 293 -7.52 0.82 -11.44
CA SER A 293 -8.43 -0.23 -11.92
C SER A 293 -8.97 -1.11 -10.78
N MET A 294 -10.13 -1.73 -11.01
CA MET A 294 -10.70 -2.71 -10.08
C MET A 294 -9.77 -3.88 -9.79
N PHE A 295 -8.99 -4.30 -10.80
CA PHE A 295 -7.99 -5.35 -10.64
C PHE A 295 -6.95 -4.98 -9.58
N VAL A 296 -6.38 -3.78 -9.66
CA VAL A 296 -5.40 -3.33 -8.67
C VAL A 296 -6.04 -3.12 -7.31
N MET A 297 -7.28 -2.64 -7.21
CA MET A 297 -7.96 -2.53 -5.92
C MET A 297 -8.09 -3.90 -5.22
N GLU A 298 -8.41 -4.96 -5.97
CA GLU A 298 -8.44 -6.33 -5.44
C GLU A 298 -7.03 -6.85 -5.08
N VAL A 299 -6.02 -6.54 -5.89
CA VAL A 299 -4.61 -6.87 -5.57
C VAL A 299 -4.17 -6.17 -4.28
N MET A 300 -4.50 -4.90 -4.09
CA MET A 300 -4.09 -4.13 -2.90
C MET A 300 -4.73 -4.69 -1.62
N LYS A 301 -5.95 -5.23 -1.66
CA LYS A 301 -6.56 -5.95 -0.53
C LYS A 301 -5.77 -7.19 -0.11
N VAL A 302 -4.98 -7.75 -1.02
CA VAL A 302 -4.15 -8.93 -0.81
C VAL A 302 -2.76 -8.55 -0.31
N VAL A 303 -2.07 -7.65 -1.02
CA VAL A 303 -0.67 -7.30 -0.72
C VAL A 303 -0.52 -6.23 0.36
N ALA A 304 -1.53 -5.37 0.55
CA ALA A 304 -1.57 -4.34 1.59
C ALA A 304 -2.88 -4.45 2.39
N PRO A 305 -3.06 -5.50 3.22
CA PRO A 305 -4.32 -5.72 3.97
C PRO A 305 -4.51 -4.76 5.15
N THR A 306 -3.66 -3.75 5.28
CA THR A 306 -3.72 -2.71 6.33
C THR A 306 -3.95 -1.36 5.67
N LEU A 307 -4.08 -0.30 6.48
CA LEU A 307 -4.27 1.07 5.98
C LEU A 307 -3.01 1.65 5.31
N HIS A 308 -1.87 0.93 5.34
CA HIS A 308 -0.60 1.38 4.78
C HIS A 308 -0.35 0.86 3.36
N PHE A 309 -0.40 1.76 2.39
CA PHE A 309 -0.05 1.57 0.98
C PHE A 309 1.42 1.91 0.70
N HIS A 310 2.32 1.38 1.52
CA HIS A 310 3.76 1.61 1.38
C HIS A 310 4.28 1.22 -0.02
N ILE A 311 5.32 1.91 -0.51
CA ILE A 311 5.95 1.65 -1.84
C ILE A 311 6.28 0.18 -2.08
N GLY A 312 6.64 -0.54 -1.03
CA GLY A 312 6.95 -1.97 -1.09
C GLY A 312 5.74 -2.83 -1.47
N TYR A 313 4.54 -2.48 -1.02
CA TYR A 313 3.32 -3.21 -1.35
C TYR A 313 2.79 -2.84 -2.74
N VAL A 314 2.74 -1.54 -3.05
CA VAL A 314 2.36 -1.07 -4.40
C VAL A 314 3.32 -1.63 -5.46
N GLY A 315 4.60 -1.76 -5.12
CA GLY A 315 5.61 -2.39 -5.98
C GLY A 315 5.35 -3.85 -6.32
N LEU A 316 4.53 -4.58 -5.53
CA LEU A 316 4.18 -5.98 -5.81
C LEU A 316 3.03 -6.13 -6.80
N VAL A 317 2.38 -5.05 -7.20
CA VAL A 317 1.28 -5.10 -8.19
C VAL A 317 1.81 -5.74 -9.48
N PRO A 318 1.19 -6.83 -9.96
CA PRO A 318 1.63 -7.48 -11.17
C PRO A 318 1.21 -6.67 -12.40
N VAL A 319 2.19 -6.39 -13.25
CA VAL A 319 2.06 -5.63 -14.49
C VAL A 319 2.21 -6.61 -15.65
N ALA A 320 1.14 -6.80 -16.41
CA ALA A 320 1.20 -7.61 -17.62
C ALA A 320 2.08 -6.93 -18.69
N PRO A 321 2.80 -7.69 -19.54
CA PRO A 321 3.64 -7.12 -20.59
C PRO A 321 2.91 -6.12 -21.51
N GLY A 322 1.65 -6.40 -21.83
CA GLY A 322 0.80 -5.56 -22.68
C GLY A 322 0.22 -4.30 -22.02
N VAL A 323 0.59 -3.98 -20.76
CA VAL A 323 0.14 -2.72 -20.13
C VAL A 323 0.63 -1.50 -20.92
N ARG A 324 1.77 -1.63 -21.61
CA ARG A 324 2.28 -0.60 -22.52
C ARG A 324 1.44 -0.38 -23.77
N ASP A 325 0.55 -1.30 -24.08
CA ASP A 325 -0.33 -1.25 -25.25
C ASP A 325 -1.74 -0.73 -24.89
N LEU A 326 -2.01 -0.48 -23.60
CA LEU A 326 -3.28 0.08 -23.16
C LEU A 326 -3.48 1.50 -23.75
N SER A 327 -4.70 1.74 -24.22
CA SER A 327 -5.10 3.05 -24.75
C SER A 327 -4.96 4.13 -23.69
N ARG A 328 -4.30 5.23 -24.06
CA ARG A 328 -4.09 6.39 -23.19
C ARG A 328 -5.26 7.37 -23.21
N CYS A 329 -6.07 7.37 -24.27
CA CYS A 329 -7.10 8.37 -24.52
C CYS A 329 -8.15 8.49 -23.40
N GLY A 330 -8.37 7.43 -22.63
CA GLY A 330 -9.29 7.48 -21.48
C GLY A 330 -8.69 8.16 -20.25
N VAL A 331 -7.38 8.03 -20.02
CA VAL A 331 -6.72 8.51 -18.79
C VAL A 331 -6.66 10.03 -18.77
N ASP A 332 -6.29 10.64 -19.89
CA ASP A 332 -6.19 12.09 -19.99
C ASP A 332 -7.54 12.73 -19.68
N ASN A 333 -8.63 12.22 -20.28
CA ASN A 333 -9.98 12.70 -20.00
C ASN A 333 -10.37 12.55 -18.51
N LEU A 334 -9.98 11.44 -17.85
CA LEU A 334 -10.25 11.23 -16.42
C LEU A 334 -9.45 12.21 -15.55
N VAL A 335 -8.19 12.47 -15.90
CA VAL A 335 -7.31 13.42 -15.21
C VAL A 335 -7.82 14.84 -15.41
N GLU A 336 -8.18 15.23 -16.64
CA GLU A 336 -8.71 16.56 -16.97
C GLU A 336 -10.05 16.81 -16.29
N THR A 337 -10.96 15.82 -16.28
CA THR A 337 -12.24 15.92 -15.56
C THR A 337 -12.00 16.14 -14.06
N SER A 338 -11.06 15.39 -13.47
CA SER A 338 -10.73 15.51 -12.05
C SER A 338 -9.97 16.79 -11.71
N ARG A 339 -9.21 17.35 -12.67
CA ARG A 339 -8.57 18.66 -12.55
C ARG A 339 -9.60 19.77 -12.60
N ALA A 340 -10.51 19.73 -13.59
CA ALA A 340 -11.58 20.70 -13.71
C ALA A 340 -12.42 20.76 -12.43
N ASP A 341 -12.78 19.61 -11.85
CA ASP A 341 -13.46 19.53 -10.54
C ASP A 341 -12.63 20.12 -9.39
N TRP A 342 -11.33 19.81 -9.33
CA TRP A 342 -10.43 20.36 -8.31
C TRP A 342 -10.33 21.88 -8.37
N ASP A 343 -10.27 22.43 -9.58
CA ASP A 343 -10.13 23.86 -9.84
C ASP A 343 -11.43 24.66 -9.61
N LEU A 344 -12.55 24.00 -9.27
CA LEU A 344 -13.78 24.67 -8.79
C LEU A 344 -13.71 25.10 -7.33
N SER A 345 -12.74 24.60 -6.57
CA SER A 345 -12.55 24.93 -5.15
C SER A 345 -11.52 26.04 -4.97
N GLU A 346 -11.80 26.98 -4.07
CA GLU A 346 -10.87 28.06 -3.66
C GLU A 346 -9.54 27.53 -3.09
N THR A 347 -9.49 26.25 -2.70
CA THR A 347 -8.25 25.60 -2.26
C THR A 347 -7.31 25.23 -3.41
N SER A 348 -7.74 25.32 -4.68
CA SER A 348 -6.85 25.20 -5.83
C SER A 348 -6.18 26.53 -6.16
N TRP A 349 -4.87 26.51 -6.43
CA TRP A 349 -4.17 27.71 -6.92
C TRP A 349 -4.56 28.11 -8.35
N SER A 350 -5.28 27.24 -9.07
CA SER A 350 -5.86 27.50 -10.40
C SER A 350 -7.32 27.94 -10.32
N PHE A 351 -7.87 28.14 -9.13
CA PHE A 351 -9.23 28.63 -8.96
C PHE A 351 -9.40 30.02 -9.58
N GLU A 352 -10.30 30.15 -10.55
CA GLU A 352 -10.58 31.42 -11.21
C GLU A 352 -11.82 32.12 -10.64
N ARG A 353 -12.93 31.39 -10.49
CA ARG A 353 -14.20 31.92 -10.02
C ARG A 353 -15.14 30.82 -9.55
N ASN A 354 -16.01 31.14 -8.59
CA ASN A 354 -17.05 30.21 -8.15
C ASN A 354 -18.12 30.04 -9.24
N PRO A 355 -18.44 28.81 -9.68
CA PRO A 355 -19.44 28.57 -10.72
C PRO A 355 -20.82 29.13 -10.41
N LEU A 356 -21.23 29.18 -9.14
CA LEU A 356 -22.53 29.71 -8.73
C LEU A 356 -22.62 31.22 -8.93
N VAL A 357 -21.50 31.93 -8.82
CA VAL A 357 -21.41 33.38 -9.07
C VAL A 357 -21.43 33.68 -10.57
N ALA A 358 -21.00 32.74 -11.43
CA ALA A 358 -21.06 32.91 -12.88
C ALA A 358 -22.47 32.72 -13.48
N LEU A 359 -23.42 32.19 -12.70
CA LEU A 359 -24.81 31.97 -13.09
C LEU A 359 -25.74 33.14 -12.73
N SER A 360 -25.28 34.05 -11.85
CA SER A 360 -25.97 35.30 -11.49
C SER A 360 -25.52 36.44 -12.38
#